data_AF-A0A832YCK0-F1
#
_entry.id   AF-A0A832YCK0-F1
#
_cell.length_a   1.000
_cell.length_b   1.000
_cell.length_c   1.000
_cell.angle_alpha   90.00
_cell.angle_beta   90.00
_cell.angle_gamma   90.00
#
_symmetry.space_group_name_H-M   'P 1'
#
loop_
_entity.id
_entity.type
_entity.pdbx_description
1 polymer ?
#
loop_
_entity_poly.entity_id
_entity_poly.type
_entity_poly.pdbx_seq_one_letter_code
_entity_poly.pdbx_strand_id
1 'polypeptide(L)'
;MAFRVLDSSAFYAGIPFSSNEPSYITSLIYNEIEHIKKDHDAVRILIEMKRLTVCDPEHRFVIIANDAAKKSGDFPNLSDEDISSIALSLQLKGELVTDDFAISNVAKNLNINVIPVMTNGIKNVVIWEYYCPGCKINFSKVTECPRCGNRLKRKPMKN
;
A
#
# COMPACT_ATOMS: atom_id res chain seq x y z
N MET A 1 -10.41 -11.96 16.13
CA MET A 1 -11.00 -11.39 14.90
C MET A 1 -9.90 -10.67 14.17
N ALA A 2 -9.64 -11.02 12.91
CA ALA A 2 -8.69 -10.30 12.08
C ALA A 2 -9.40 -9.09 11.47
N PHE A 3 -8.81 -7.90 11.58
CA PHE A 3 -9.32 -6.71 10.90
C PHE A 3 -8.80 -6.71 9.47
N ARG A 4 -9.65 -6.50 8.47
CA ARG A 4 -9.20 -6.35 7.08
C ARG A 4 -9.17 -4.87 6.70
N VAL A 5 -7.99 -4.39 6.33
CA VAL A 5 -7.81 -3.08 5.72
C VAL A 5 -7.74 -3.26 4.22
N LEU A 6 -8.51 -2.47 3.49
CA LEU A 6 -8.63 -2.57 2.05
C LEU A 6 -7.87 -1.44 1.37
N ASP A 7 -7.05 -1.82 0.41
CA ASP A 7 -6.49 -0.92 -0.58
C ASP A 7 -7.50 -0.60 -1.70
N SER A 8 -7.26 0.43 -2.51
CA SER A 8 -8.15 0.80 -3.62
C SER A 8 -8.28 -0.33 -4.64
N SER A 9 -7.20 -1.09 -4.87
CA SER A 9 -7.21 -2.28 -5.74
C SER A 9 -8.25 -3.32 -5.29
N ALA A 10 -8.47 -3.48 -3.99
CA ALA A 10 -9.45 -4.41 -3.45
C ALA A 10 -10.90 -3.95 -3.73
N PHE A 11 -11.13 -2.63 -3.79
CA PHE A 11 -12.43 -2.08 -4.21
C PHE A 11 -12.70 -2.30 -5.68
N TYR A 12 -11.71 -2.06 -6.55
CA TYR A 12 -11.86 -2.31 -7.99
C TYR A 12 -12.12 -3.79 -8.30
N ALA A 13 -11.60 -4.71 -7.48
CA ALA A 13 -11.88 -6.14 -7.56
C ALA A 13 -13.22 -6.56 -6.91
N GLY A 14 -13.94 -5.63 -6.27
CA GLY A 14 -15.26 -5.86 -5.69
C GLY A 14 -15.26 -6.64 -4.36
N ILE A 15 -14.13 -6.71 -3.65
CA ILE A 15 -14.00 -7.43 -2.37
C ILE A 15 -15.01 -6.99 -1.30
N PRO A 16 -15.23 -5.68 -1.04
CA PRO A 16 -16.22 -5.25 -0.05
C PRO A 16 -17.66 -5.69 -0.37
N PHE A 17 -17.97 -5.94 -1.65
CA PHE A 17 -19.32 -6.30 -2.09
C PHE A 17 -19.57 -7.81 -2.05
N SER A 18 -18.52 -8.62 -2.22
CA SER A 18 -18.61 -10.09 -2.22
C SER A 18 -18.48 -10.73 -0.84
N SER A 19 -17.87 -10.05 0.13
CA SER A 19 -17.66 -10.57 1.49
C SER A 19 -18.52 -9.87 2.54
N ASN A 20 -19.09 -10.63 3.48
CA ASN A 20 -19.82 -10.09 4.64
C ASN A 20 -18.92 -9.68 5.81
N GLU A 21 -17.60 -9.87 5.71
CA GLU A 21 -16.69 -9.52 6.80
C GLU A 21 -16.52 -8.00 6.92
N PRO A 22 -16.46 -7.45 8.15
CA PRO A 22 -16.23 -6.03 8.36
C PRO A 22 -14.82 -5.64 7.92
N SER A 23 -14.73 -4.53 7.21
CA SER A 23 -13.51 -4.02 6.60
C SER A 23 -13.28 -2.55 6.91
N TYR A 24 -12.04 -2.10 6.75
CA TYR A 24 -11.57 -0.76 7.10
C TYR A 24 -10.89 -0.11 5.91
N ILE A 25 -11.07 1.19 5.78
CA ILE A 25 -10.35 2.05 4.83
C ILE A 25 -9.98 3.37 5.49
N THR A 26 -9.00 4.05 4.92
CA THR A 26 -8.66 5.44 5.28
C THR A 26 -9.53 6.42 4.51
N SER A 27 -9.58 7.67 4.96
CA SER A 27 -10.26 8.75 4.24
C SER A 27 -9.62 9.00 2.87
N LEU A 28 -8.30 8.79 2.75
CA LEU A 28 -7.57 8.95 1.48
C LEU A 28 -8.04 7.92 0.44
N ILE A 29 -8.10 6.63 0.82
CA ILE A 29 -8.64 5.58 -0.04
C ILE A 29 -10.11 5.83 -0.38
N TYR A 30 -10.91 6.30 0.58
CA TYR A 30 -12.32 6.66 0.35
C TYR A 30 -12.50 7.76 -0.71
N ASN A 31 -11.57 8.71 -0.79
CA ASN A 31 -11.58 9.77 -1.79
C ASN A 31 -11.06 9.26 -3.15
N GLU A 32 -10.06 8.38 -3.15
CA GLU A 32 -9.52 7.78 -4.37
C GLU A 32 -10.58 6.97 -5.14
N ILE A 33 -11.40 6.19 -4.42
CA ILE A 33 -12.47 5.37 -5.03
C ILE A 33 -13.72 6.18 -5.42
N GLU A 34 -13.67 7.51 -5.36
CA GLU A 34 -14.78 8.38 -5.73
C GLU A 34 -15.27 8.18 -7.16
N HIS A 35 -14.39 7.78 -8.08
CA HIS A 35 -14.78 7.47 -9.46
C HIS A 35 -15.72 6.25 -9.57
N ILE A 36 -15.71 5.33 -8.58
CA ILE A 36 -16.65 4.20 -8.50
C ILE A 36 -18.05 4.67 -8.06
N LYS A 37 -18.17 5.85 -7.45
CA LYS A 37 -19.43 6.39 -6.90
C LYS A 37 -20.44 6.84 -7.97
N LYS A 38 -20.06 6.88 -9.25
CA LYS A 38 -20.90 7.50 -10.30
C LYS A 38 -22.18 6.74 -10.65
N ASP A 39 -22.31 5.47 -10.30
CA ASP A 39 -23.53 4.71 -10.59
C ASP A 39 -24.19 3.98 -9.40
N HIS A 40 -23.57 3.92 -8.21
CA HIS A 40 -24.23 3.27 -7.06
C HIS A 40 -23.78 3.77 -5.68
N ASP A 41 -24.77 3.99 -4.80
CA ASP A 41 -24.66 4.20 -3.34
C ASP A 41 -24.10 3.00 -2.56
N ALA A 42 -23.50 2.01 -3.23
CA ALA A 42 -23.09 0.74 -2.62
C ALA A 42 -22.07 0.93 -1.49
N VAL A 43 -21.08 1.82 -1.67
CA VAL A 43 -20.10 2.14 -0.62
C VAL A 43 -20.79 2.79 0.59
N ARG A 44 -21.76 3.68 0.35
CA ARG A 44 -22.52 4.34 1.43
C ARG A 44 -23.35 3.31 2.21
N ILE A 45 -24.03 2.40 1.52
CA ILE A 45 -24.78 1.29 2.13
C ILE A 45 -23.86 0.43 3.00
N LEU A 46 -22.65 0.09 2.53
CA LEU A 46 -21.69 -0.69 3.32
C LEU A 46 -21.29 0.02 4.62
N ILE A 47 -21.13 1.35 4.58
CA ILE A 47 -20.83 2.16 5.76
C ILE A 47 -22.02 2.20 6.71
N GLU A 48 -23.23 2.46 6.22
CA GLU A 48 -24.46 2.47 7.03
C GLU A 48 -24.71 1.10 7.70
N MET A 49 -24.42 0.01 6.99
CA MET A 49 -24.50 -1.36 7.51
C MET A 49 -23.34 -1.75 8.44
N LYS A 50 -22.38 -0.84 8.71
CA LYS A 50 -21.15 -1.10 9.49
C LYS A 50 -20.29 -2.25 8.95
N ARG A 51 -20.42 -2.56 7.66
CA ARG A 51 -19.55 -3.52 6.95
C ARG A 51 -18.26 -2.87 6.46
N LEU A 52 -18.26 -1.55 6.29
CA LEU A 52 -17.09 -0.76 5.94
C LEU A 52 -16.95 0.39 6.93
N THR A 53 -15.77 0.53 7.52
CA THR A 53 -15.47 1.61 8.46
C THR A 53 -14.38 2.50 7.89
N VAL A 54 -14.64 3.80 7.80
CA VAL A 54 -13.63 4.79 7.44
C VAL A 54 -12.91 5.23 8.72
N CYS A 55 -11.60 5.02 8.80
CA CYS A 55 -10.79 5.32 9.96
C CYS A 55 -9.35 5.64 9.52
N ASP A 56 -8.84 6.79 9.92
CA ASP A 56 -7.45 7.17 9.63
C ASP A 56 -6.49 6.67 10.71
N PRO A 57 -5.26 6.27 10.32
CA PRO A 57 -4.24 5.88 11.27
C PRO A 57 -3.75 7.07 12.10
N GLU A 58 -3.30 6.79 13.32
CA GLU A 58 -2.57 7.76 14.12
C GLU A 58 -1.23 8.10 13.44
N HIS A 59 -0.82 9.36 13.55
CA HIS A 59 0.38 9.89 12.89
C HIS A 59 1.66 9.06 13.17
N ARG A 60 1.78 8.47 14.38
CA ARG A 60 2.91 7.61 14.73
C ARG A 60 3.06 6.39 13.80
N PHE A 61 1.95 5.80 13.34
CA PHE A 61 2.00 4.65 12.44
C PHE A 61 2.29 5.07 11.00
N VAL A 62 1.85 6.27 10.60
CA VAL A 62 2.22 6.87 9.31
C VAL A 62 3.74 7.07 9.22
N ILE A 63 4.38 7.54 10.30
CA ILE A 63 5.84 7.66 10.37
C ILE A 63 6.52 6.29 10.22
N ILE A 64 6.04 5.27 10.94
CA ILE A 64 6.60 3.91 10.86
C ILE A 64 6.47 3.32 9.45
N ALA A 65 5.31 3.49 8.81
CA ALA A 65 5.07 3.04 7.44
C ALA A 65 6.00 3.75 6.44
N ASN A 66 6.14 5.07 6.57
CA ASN A 66 7.10 5.87 5.80
C ASN A 66 8.53 5.37 5.95
N ASP A 67 8.97 5.12 7.17
CA ASP A 67 10.33 4.66 7.45
C ASP A 67 10.59 3.26 6.89
N ALA A 68 9.60 2.36 6.95
CA ALA A 68 9.68 1.05 6.33
C ALA A 68 9.76 1.14 4.80
N ALA A 69 8.94 1.98 4.17
CA ALA A 69 8.98 2.24 2.74
C ALA A 69 10.33 2.81 2.28
N LYS A 70 10.94 3.70 3.07
CA LYS A 70 12.28 4.24 2.79
C LYS A 70 13.36 3.18 2.94
N LYS A 71 13.24 2.28 3.92
CA LYS A 71 14.18 1.17 4.14
C LYS A 71 14.09 0.10 3.04
N SER A 72 12.89 -0.20 2.54
CA SER A 72 12.71 -1.15 1.44
C SER A 72 13.10 -0.56 0.08
N GLY A 73 13.16 0.77 -0.03
CA GLY A 73 13.38 1.47 -1.29
C GLY A 73 12.11 1.63 -2.12
N ASP A 74 10.93 1.30 -1.59
CA ASP A 74 9.67 1.45 -2.32
C ASP A 74 9.04 2.84 -2.16
N PHE A 75 9.51 3.65 -1.21
CA PHE A 75 8.94 4.98 -0.92
C PHE A 75 8.66 5.85 -2.15
N PRO A 76 9.54 5.97 -3.16
CA PRO A 76 9.26 6.79 -4.34
C PRO A 76 8.13 6.28 -5.25
N ASN A 77 7.65 5.05 -5.04
CA ASN A 77 6.58 4.43 -5.82
C ASN A 77 5.27 4.29 -5.02
N LEU A 78 5.22 4.81 -3.79
CA LEU A 78 4.03 4.75 -2.95
C LEU A 78 3.40 6.14 -2.85
N SER A 79 2.08 6.19 -2.96
CA SER A 79 1.27 7.38 -2.72
C SER A 79 1.00 7.59 -1.23
N ASP A 80 0.37 8.71 -0.87
CA ASP A 80 -0.06 8.95 0.51
C ASP A 80 -1.21 8.01 0.90
N GLU A 81 -2.07 7.66 -0.06
CA GLU A 81 -3.12 6.66 0.04
C GLU A 81 -2.54 5.30 0.45
N ASP A 82 -1.49 4.84 -0.26
CA ASP A 82 -0.81 3.57 -0.02
C ASP A 82 -0.18 3.53 1.38
N ILE A 83 0.51 4.60 1.77
CA ILE A 83 1.11 4.72 3.09
C ILE A 83 0.04 4.70 4.19
N SER A 84 -1.11 5.33 3.94
CA SER A 84 -2.21 5.37 4.91
C SER A 84 -2.81 3.98 5.15
N SER A 85 -2.98 3.16 4.12
CA SER A 85 -3.55 1.81 4.24
C SER A 85 -2.58 0.86 4.96
N ILE A 86 -1.28 0.96 4.68
CA ILE A 86 -0.22 0.23 5.40
C ILE A 86 -0.20 0.64 6.88
N ALA A 87 -0.23 1.94 7.16
CA ALA A 87 -0.20 2.47 8.53
C ALA A 87 -1.44 2.03 9.34
N LEU A 88 -2.63 2.06 8.73
CA LEU A 88 -3.86 1.59 9.39
C LEU A 88 -3.80 0.09 9.68
N SER A 89 -3.29 -0.70 8.74
CA SER A 89 -3.11 -2.15 8.91
C SER A 89 -2.18 -2.45 10.08
N LEU A 90 -1.07 -1.72 10.18
CA LEU A 90 -0.12 -1.83 11.27
C LEU A 90 -0.76 -1.47 12.62
N GLN A 91 -1.52 -0.38 12.67
CA GLN A 91 -2.21 0.09 13.87
C GLN A 91 -3.22 -0.93 14.39
N LEU A 92 -4.06 -1.46 13.51
CA LEU A 92 -5.11 -2.40 13.87
C LEU A 92 -4.59 -3.83 14.08
N LYS A 93 -3.30 -4.08 13.78
CA LYS A 93 -2.74 -5.44 13.64
C LYS A 93 -3.62 -6.28 12.70
N GLY A 94 -4.05 -5.64 11.63
CA GLY A 94 -4.95 -6.19 10.62
C GLY A 94 -4.21 -6.82 9.44
N GLU A 95 -4.99 -7.43 8.56
CA GLU A 95 -4.56 -7.94 7.27
C GLU A 95 -4.78 -6.87 6.22
N LEU A 96 -3.80 -6.64 5.35
CA LEU A 96 -3.89 -5.70 4.25
C LEU A 96 -4.29 -6.45 2.98
N VAL A 97 -5.42 -6.06 2.39
CA VAL A 97 -5.92 -6.63 1.13
C VAL A 97 -5.50 -5.72 -0.01
N THR A 98 -4.54 -6.18 -0.82
CA THR A 98 -3.97 -5.44 -1.96
C THR A 98 -3.36 -6.40 -2.96
N ASP A 99 -3.31 -6.00 -4.23
CA ASP A 99 -2.52 -6.68 -5.26
C ASP A 99 -1.25 -5.89 -5.65
N ASP A 100 -1.03 -4.70 -5.07
CA ASP A 100 0.14 -3.92 -5.41
C ASP A 100 1.41 -4.52 -4.79
N PHE A 101 2.44 -4.67 -5.63
CA PHE A 101 3.70 -5.28 -5.23
C PHE A 101 4.51 -4.42 -4.25
N ALA A 102 4.53 -3.10 -4.43
CA ALA A 102 5.24 -2.18 -3.55
C ALA A 102 4.55 -2.11 -2.18
N ILE A 103 3.22 -2.00 -2.15
CA ILE A 103 2.43 -2.01 -0.91
C ILE A 103 2.66 -3.34 -0.17
N SER A 104 2.53 -4.46 -0.88
CA SER A 104 2.75 -5.80 -0.32
C SER A 104 4.15 -5.95 0.27
N ASN A 105 5.17 -5.43 -0.41
CA ASN A 105 6.57 -5.55 0.02
C ASN A 105 6.85 -4.75 1.31
N VAL A 106 6.33 -3.54 1.41
CA VAL A 106 6.45 -2.73 2.64
C VAL A 106 5.65 -3.34 3.78
N ALA A 107 4.42 -3.80 3.51
CA ALA A 107 3.57 -4.44 4.51
C ALA A 107 4.22 -5.71 5.08
N LYS A 108 4.78 -6.58 4.22
CA LYS A 108 5.51 -7.77 4.70
C LYS A 108 6.79 -7.43 5.47
N ASN A 109 7.52 -6.39 5.10
CA ASN A 109 8.65 -5.89 5.89
C ASN A 109 8.24 -5.45 7.31
N LEU A 110 7.00 -5.02 7.49
CA LEU A 110 6.39 -4.65 8.76
C LEU A 110 5.71 -5.84 9.49
N ASN A 111 5.83 -7.07 8.97
CA ASN A 111 5.13 -8.26 9.46
C ASN A 111 3.60 -8.15 9.43
N ILE A 112 3.06 -7.36 8.50
CA ILE A 112 1.61 -7.29 8.23
C ILE A 112 1.24 -8.45 7.31
N ASN A 113 0.15 -9.15 7.62
CA ASN A 113 -0.36 -10.19 6.74
C ASN A 113 -0.97 -9.55 5.50
N VAL A 114 -0.61 -10.02 4.30
CA VAL A 114 -1.10 -9.48 3.03
C VAL A 114 -1.97 -10.53 2.35
N ILE A 115 -3.19 -10.14 2.01
CA ILE A 115 -4.14 -10.96 1.25
C ILE A 115 -4.17 -10.44 -0.19
N PRO A 116 -3.60 -11.19 -1.16
CA PRO A 116 -3.73 -10.84 -2.57
C PRO A 116 -5.16 -11.07 -3.04
N VAL A 117 -5.58 -10.35 -4.08
CA VAL A 117 -6.96 -10.39 -4.59
C VAL A 117 -7.06 -11.21 -5.87
N MET A 118 -6.33 -10.82 -6.90
CA MET A 118 -6.28 -11.48 -8.22
C MET A 118 -4.95 -12.18 -8.47
N THR A 119 -3.90 -11.82 -7.73
CA THR A 119 -2.55 -12.35 -7.94
C THR A 119 -2.22 -13.49 -6.99
N ASN A 120 -1.10 -14.18 -7.22
CA ASN A 120 -0.56 -15.16 -6.26
C ASN A 120 0.17 -14.49 -5.07
N GLY A 121 0.12 -13.15 -4.96
CA GLY A 121 0.86 -12.37 -3.97
C GLY A 121 2.38 -12.46 -4.10
N ILE A 122 3.07 -11.74 -3.21
CA ILE A 122 4.55 -11.78 -3.16
C ILE A 122 5.04 -12.98 -2.36
N LYS A 123 6.04 -13.69 -2.88
CA LYS A 123 6.69 -14.81 -2.18
C LYS A 123 7.81 -14.34 -1.28
N ASN A 124 8.65 -13.44 -1.78
CA ASN A 124 9.84 -12.96 -1.11
C ASN A 124 9.75 -11.44 -0.92
N VAL A 125 10.29 -10.98 0.19
CA VAL A 125 10.48 -9.57 0.48
C VAL A 125 11.80 -9.12 -0.14
N VAL A 126 11.79 -7.94 -0.78
CA VAL A 126 12.94 -7.41 -1.52
C VAL A 126 13.32 -6.04 -0.96
N ILE A 127 14.62 -5.80 -0.80
CA ILE A 127 15.15 -4.45 -0.57
C ILE A 127 15.73 -3.94 -1.88
N TRP A 128 15.30 -2.77 -2.32
CA TRP A 128 15.69 -2.17 -3.59
C TRP A 128 16.83 -1.18 -3.41
N GLU A 129 17.85 -1.31 -4.25
CA GLU A 129 18.89 -0.29 -4.42
C GLU A 129 18.70 0.39 -5.78
N TYR A 130 18.63 1.72 -5.80
CA TYR A 130 18.61 2.47 -7.04
C TYR A 130 20.04 2.68 -7.54
N TYR A 131 20.24 2.62 -8.85
CA TYR A 131 21.53 2.86 -9.47
C TYR A 131 21.37 3.61 -10.78
N CYS A 132 22.35 4.46 -11.09
CA CYS A 132 22.40 5.15 -12.37
C CYS A 132 23.03 4.22 -13.42
N PRO A 133 22.36 3.91 -14.54
CA PRO A 133 22.95 3.07 -15.58
C PRO A 133 24.15 3.73 -16.28
N GLY A 134 24.22 5.07 -16.32
CA GLY A 134 25.33 5.82 -16.91
C GLY A 134 26.50 5.99 -15.93
N CYS A 135 26.25 6.60 -14.77
CA CYS A 135 27.30 6.90 -13.79
C CYS A 135 27.71 5.68 -12.93
N LYS A 136 26.92 4.60 -12.90
CA LYS A 136 27.12 3.40 -12.07
C LYS A 136 27.20 3.69 -10.55
N ILE A 137 26.62 4.80 -10.11
CA ILE A 137 26.53 5.20 -8.69
C ILE A 137 25.18 4.72 -8.15
N ASN A 138 25.18 4.24 -6.91
CA ASN A 138 23.97 3.83 -6.20
C ASN A 138 23.35 5.01 -5.44
N PHE A 139 22.02 4.98 -5.32
CA PHE A 139 21.21 5.98 -4.67
C PHE A 139 20.07 5.28 -3.91
N SER A 140 19.48 5.98 -2.94
CA SER A 140 18.38 5.44 -2.12
C SER A 140 17.12 6.30 -2.11
N LYS A 141 17.22 7.60 -2.40
CA LYS A 141 16.12 8.57 -2.19
C LYS A 141 15.78 9.43 -3.40
N VAL A 142 16.38 9.13 -4.56
CA VAL A 142 16.18 9.90 -5.79
C VAL A 142 15.74 8.97 -6.91
N THR A 143 14.91 9.50 -7.81
CA THR A 143 14.44 8.81 -9.03
C THR A 143 15.28 9.18 -10.25
N GLU A 144 16.02 10.28 -10.17
CA GLU A 144 16.90 10.80 -11.21
C GLU A 144 18.32 11.00 -10.70
N CYS A 145 19.31 10.78 -11.56
CA CYS A 145 20.71 10.94 -11.19
C CYS A 145 21.07 12.43 -11.11
N PRO A 146 21.47 12.96 -9.94
CA PRO A 146 21.84 14.38 -9.81
C PRO A 146 23.08 14.76 -10.61
N ARG A 147 23.86 13.78 -11.08
CA ARG A 147 25.09 14.02 -11.86
C ARG A 147 24.86 14.10 -13.36
N CYS A 148 23.94 13.29 -13.91
CA CYS A 148 23.78 13.15 -15.35
C CYS A 148 22.33 13.18 -15.85
N GLY A 149 21.36 13.41 -14.96
CA GLY A 149 19.93 13.50 -15.29
C GLY A 149 19.25 12.18 -15.69
N ASN A 150 19.98 11.06 -15.80
CA ASN A 150 19.37 9.79 -16.17
C ASN A 150 18.42 9.27 -15.09
N ARG A 151 17.27 8.75 -15.51
CA ARG A 151 16.35 8.01 -14.62
C ARG A 151 17.06 6.80 -14.03
N LEU A 152 16.98 6.67 -12.72
CA LEU A 152 17.62 5.60 -11.96
C LEU A 152 16.85 4.29 -12.16
N LYS A 153 17.60 3.18 -12.26
CA LYS A 153 17.04 1.83 -12.30
C LYS A 153 17.14 1.21 -10.93
N ARG A 154 16.19 0.34 -10.57
CA ARG A 154 16.24 -0.44 -9.33
C ARG A 154 16.78 -1.83 -9.58
N LYS A 155 17.52 -2.37 -8.62
CA LYS A 155 17.95 -3.78 -8.58
C LYS A 155 17.69 -4.31 -7.16
N PRO A 156 17.35 -5.60 -7.01
CA PRO A 156 17.28 -6.20 -5.68
C PRO A 156 18.68 -6.19 -5.06
N MET A 157 18.79 -5.78 -3.79
CA MET A 157 20.00 -5.99 -3.02
C MET A 157 20.24 -7.50 -2.87
N LYS A 158 21.40 -7.96 -3.33
CA LYS A 158 21.85 -9.31 -2.99
C LYS A 158 22.35 -9.25 -1.56
N ASN A 159 21.66 -9.95 -0.66
CA ASN A 159 22.26 -10.34 0.63
C ASN A 159 23.44 -11.28 0.38
#